data_AF-A0A067JN39-F1
#
_entry.id   AF-A0A067JN39-F1
#
_cell.length_a   1.000
_cell.length_b   1.000
_cell.length_c   1.000
_cell.angle_alpha   90.00
_cell.angle_beta   90.00
_cell.angle_gamma   90.00
#
_symmetry.space_group_name_H-M   'P 1'
#
loop_
_entity.id
_entity.type
_entity.pdbx_description
1 polymer ?
#
loop_
_entity_poly.entity_id
_entity_poly.type
_entity_poly.pdbx_seq_one_letter_code
_entity_poly.pdbx_strand_id
1 'polypeptide(L)'
;MVARTRFGVTSFSSKSLFEFLSGETTSVSVEIFAVGCLRDKLIGTVRLLISNIPLFSQEMRTPSFVALQIRRPSGRFQGLFNISAIINDASDFASLDGVSAICYRDLVGQSILPQR
;
A
#
# COMPACT_ATOMS: atom_id res chain seq x y z
N MET A 1 -19.23 -14.66 -5.96
CA MET A 1 -19.10 -13.51 -5.06
C MET A 1 -17.98 -12.62 -5.59
N VAL A 2 -18.30 -11.49 -6.22
CA VAL A 2 -17.28 -10.56 -6.74
C VAL A 2 -16.93 -9.60 -5.62
N ALA A 3 -15.76 -9.78 -4.99
CA ALA A 3 -15.22 -8.79 -4.09
C ALA A 3 -14.55 -7.71 -4.96
N ARG A 4 -15.14 -6.51 -5.05
CA ARG A 4 -14.34 -5.34 -5.47
C ARG A 4 -13.70 -4.77 -4.22
N THR A 5 -12.37 -4.82 -4.17
CA THR A 5 -11.59 -4.10 -3.19
C THR A 5 -11.58 -2.63 -3.61
N ARG A 6 -12.33 -1.76 -2.94
CA ARG A 6 -12.03 -0.32 -3.03
C ARG A 6 -10.81 -0.07 -2.16
N PHE A 7 -9.66 0.19 -2.78
CA PHE A 7 -8.52 0.75 -2.10
C PHE A 7 -8.81 2.23 -1.83
N GLY A 8 -9.28 2.54 -0.63
CA GLY A 8 -9.24 3.91 -0.12
C GLY A 8 -7.85 4.19 0.42
N VAL A 9 -6.95 4.73 -0.41
CA VAL A 9 -5.73 5.35 0.10
C VAL A 9 -6.12 6.78 0.47
N THR A 10 -6.31 7.06 1.75
CA THR A 10 -6.41 8.45 2.22
C THR A 10 -5.03 9.06 2.02
N SER A 11 -4.89 9.93 1.03
CA SER A 11 -3.67 10.72 0.81
C SER A 11 -3.36 11.51 2.07
N PHE A 12 -2.24 11.20 2.73
CA PHE A 12 -1.77 11.94 3.89
C PHE A 12 -0.95 13.14 3.41
N SER A 13 -1.44 14.35 3.65
CA SER A 13 -0.68 15.59 3.50
C SER A 13 -0.07 15.95 4.84
N SER A 14 1.17 15.54 5.11
CA SER A 14 1.95 16.07 6.22
C SER A 14 2.71 17.32 5.78
N LYS A 15 2.94 18.27 6.71
CA LYS A 15 3.76 19.46 6.42
C LYS A 15 5.21 19.11 6.08
N SER A 16 5.69 17.94 6.53
CA SER A 16 6.98 17.36 6.19
C SER A 16 6.85 15.84 6.14
N LEU A 17 7.28 15.23 5.03
CA LEU A 17 7.34 13.77 4.90
C LEU A 17 8.30 13.17 5.93
N PHE A 18 9.39 13.88 6.25
CA PHE A 18 10.38 13.43 7.23
C PHE A 18 9.78 13.30 8.63
N GLU A 19 9.03 14.31 9.10
CA GLU A 19 8.36 14.26 10.41
C GLU A 19 7.35 13.13 10.50
N PHE A 20 6.63 12.86 9.41
CA PHE A 20 5.70 11.74 9.32
C PHE A 20 6.42 10.39 9.34
N LEU A 21 7.52 10.23 8.60
CA LEU A 21 8.25 8.97 8.55
C LEU A 21 9.05 8.69 9.84
N SER A 22 9.50 9.74 10.53
CA SER A 22 10.25 9.62 11.80
C SER A 22 9.37 9.39 13.02
N GLY A 23 8.05 9.56 12.91
CA GLY A 23 7.15 9.40 14.04
C GLY A 23 6.95 7.93 14.42
N GLU A 24 7.32 7.56 15.65
CA GLU A 24 7.27 6.16 16.13
C GLU A 24 5.87 5.54 16.12
N THR A 25 4.82 6.36 16.25
CA THR A 25 3.42 5.93 16.32
C THR A 25 2.66 6.12 15.01
N THR A 26 3.32 6.64 13.98
CA THR A 26 2.70 6.96 12.69
C THR A 26 2.30 5.69 11.96
N SER A 27 1.08 5.68 11.44
CA SER A 27 0.51 4.49 10.82
C SER A 27 -0.44 4.81 9.69
N VAL A 28 -0.45 3.92 8.70
CA VAL A 28 -1.46 3.88 7.64
C VAL A 28 -2.45 2.77 7.96
N SER A 29 -3.74 3.08 7.91
CA SER A 29 -4.81 2.12 8.10
C SER A 29 -5.58 1.92 6.80
N VAL A 30 -5.87 0.67 6.46
CA VAL A 30 -6.66 0.29 5.28
C VAL A 30 -7.93 -0.40 5.74
N GLU A 31 -9.07 0.11 5.30
CA GLU A 31 -10.38 -0.50 5.53
C GLU A 31 -10.81 -1.28 4.28
N ILE A 32 -11.17 -2.54 4.46
CA ILE A 32 -11.54 -3.45 3.36
C ILE A 32 -13.04 -3.66 3.41
N PHE A 33 -13.72 -3.33 2.32
CA PHE A 33 -15.17 -3.49 2.21
C PHE A 33 -15.55 -4.50 1.13
N ALA A 34 -16.61 -5.26 1.37
CA ALA A 34 -17.29 -6.03 0.34
C ALA A 34 -18.37 -5.16 -0.30
N VAL A 35 -18.43 -5.20 -1.63
CA VAL A 35 -19.44 -4.50 -2.40
C VAL A 35 -20.83 -5.03 -2.05
N GLY A 36 -21.70 -4.14 -1.59
CA GLY A 36 -23.10 -4.46 -1.34
C GLY A 36 -24.02 -3.73 -2.29
N CYS A 37 -25.26 -4.22 -2.43
CA CYS A 37 -26.27 -3.57 -3.27
C CYS A 37 -26.84 -2.30 -2.61
N LEU A 38 -26.96 -2.29 -1.27
CA LEU A 38 -27.49 -1.16 -0.50
C LEU A 38 -26.37 -0.35 0.18
N ARG A 39 -25.43 -1.04 0.82
CA ARG A 39 -24.25 -0.45 1.47
C ARG A 39 -23.09 -1.43 1.42
N ASP A 40 -21.90 -0.88 1.24
CA ASP A 40 -20.65 -1.64 1.34
C ASP A 40 -20.46 -2.13 2.80
N LYS A 41 -20.04 -3.39 2.96
CA LYS A 41 -19.89 -4.03 4.28
C LYS A 41 -18.43 -4.11 4.67
N LEU A 42 -18.07 -3.54 5.83
CA LEU A 42 -16.71 -3.67 6.36
C LEU A 42 -16.39 -5.15 6.62
N ILE A 43 -15.34 -5.63 5.96
CA ILE A 43 -14.80 -6.97 6.10
C ILE A 43 -13.78 -6.97 7.23
N GLY A 44 -12.87 -5.99 7.22
CA GLY A 44 -11.86 -5.84 8.24
C GLY A 44 -10.96 -4.64 8.00
N THR A 45 -10.07 -4.42 8.95
CA THR A 45 -9.08 -3.35 8.90
C THR A 45 -7.68 -3.93 9.00
N VAL A 46 -6.73 -3.22 8.40
CA VAL A 46 -5.30 -3.49 8.50
C VAL A 46 -4.64 -2.20 8.96
N ARG A 47 -3.70 -2.30 9.90
CA ARG A 47 -2.89 -1.16 10.38
C ARG A 47 -1.42 -1.46 10.16
N LEU A 48 -0.75 -0.56 9.45
CA LEU A 48 0.66 -0.60 9.14
C LEU A 48 1.36 0.53 9.88
N LEU A 49 2.25 0.20 10.80
CA LEU A 49 3.12 1.18 11.44
C LEU A 49 4.28 1.51 10.50
N ILE A 50 4.49 2.79 10.20
CA ILE A 50 5.50 3.21 9.22
C ILE A 50 6.91 2.88 9.71
N SER A 51 7.16 2.99 11.02
CA SER A 51 8.44 2.61 11.65
C SER A 51 8.77 1.11 11.54
N ASN A 52 7.78 0.25 11.24
CA ASN A 52 8.02 -1.18 11.03
C ASN A 52 8.49 -1.50 9.61
N ILE A 53 8.44 -0.54 8.69
CA ILE A 53 8.86 -0.75 7.31
C ILE A 53 10.25 -0.13 7.15
N PRO A 54 11.26 -0.91 6.73
CA PRO A 54 12.57 -0.37 6.39
C PRO A 54 12.49 0.42 5.07
N LEU A 55 11.91 1.63 5.13
CA LEU A 55 11.76 2.53 3.98
C LEU A 55 13.05 3.29 3.63
N PHE A 56 14.05 3.27 4.52
CA PHE A 56 15.28 4.06 4.42
C PHE A 56 16.54 3.24 4.12
N SER A 57 16.42 1.99 3.67
CA SER A 57 17.60 1.28 3.16
C SER A 57 18.18 2.07 1.99
N GLN A 58 19.48 2.37 2.04
CA GLN A 58 20.26 3.31 1.20
C GLN A 58 20.08 3.21 -0.32
N GLU A 59 19.44 2.15 -0.83
CA GLU A 59 19.03 2.04 -2.23
C GLU A 59 17.55 2.42 -2.36
N MET A 60 17.29 3.72 -2.56
CA MET A 60 15.98 4.39 -2.73
C MET A 60 15.02 3.77 -3.77
N ARG A 61 15.39 2.64 -4.38
CA ARG A 61 14.64 1.99 -5.46
C ARG A 61 14.08 0.62 -5.10
N THR A 62 14.38 0.07 -3.92
CA THR A 62 13.87 -1.25 -3.51
C THR A 62 12.64 -1.09 -2.63
N PRO A 63 11.45 -1.55 -3.06
CA PRO A 63 10.28 -1.54 -2.21
C PRO A 63 10.45 -2.53 -1.05
N SER A 64 9.93 -2.17 0.11
CA SER A 64 9.80 -3.07 1.24
C SER A 64 8.44 -3.75 1.21
N PHE A 65 8.41 -5.07 1.43
CA PHE A 65 7.18 -5.88 1.42
C PHE A 65 6.85 -6.34 2.83
N VAL A 66 5.57 -6.24 3.21
CA VAL A 66 5.06 -6.74 4.48
C VAL A 66 3.71 -7.43 4.30
N ALA A 67 3.51 -8.51 5.03
CA ALA A 67 2.24 -9.21 5.13
C ALA A 67 1.56 -8.84 6.46
N LEU A 68 0.34 -8.33 6.38
CA LEU A 68 -0.42 -7.89 7.54
C LEU A 68 -1.68 -8.73 7.69
N GLN A 69 -2.00 -9.15 8.90
CA GLN A 69 -3.25 -9.87 9.15
C GLN A 69 -4.45 -8.92 9.05
N ILE A 70 -5.49 -9.35 8.33
CA ILE A 70 -6.76 -8.64 8.29
C ILE A 70 -7.49 -8.84 9.62
N ARG A 71 -7.75 -7.76 10.34
CA ARG A 71 -8.48 -7.76 11.61
C ARG A 71 -9.96 -7.52 11.38
N ARG A 72 -10.78 -8.55 11.57
CA ARG A 72 -12.23 -8.41 11.53
C ARG A 72 -12.74 -7.65 12.75
N PRO A 73 -13.87 -6.94 12.62
CA PRO A 73 -14.63 -6.48 13.78
C PRO A 73 -15.02 -7.62 14.73
N SER A 74 -15.22 -8.82 14.18
CA SER A 74 -15.55 -10.02 14.97
C SER A 74 -14.36 -10.67 15.68
N GLY A 75 -13.14 -10.15 15.52
CA GLY A 75 -11.91 -10.74 16.08
C GLY A 75 -11.40 -12.02 15.39
N ARG A 76 -12.12 -12.58 14.42
CA ARG A 76 -11.69 -13.78 13.68
C ARG A 76 -10.62 -13.44 12.64
N PHE A 77 -9.68 -14.34 12.42
CA PHE A 77 -8.71 -14.27 11.32
C PHE A 77 -9.43 -14.22 9.96
N GLN A 78 -8.98 -13.34 9.06
CA GLN A 78 -9.53 -13.17 7.71
C GLN A 78 -8.45 -13.11 6.62
N GLY A 79 -7.35 -13.84 6.81
CA GLY A 79 -6.27 -13.89 5.83
C GLY A 79 -5.23 -12.79 6.02
N LEU A 80 -4.33 -12.74 5.04
CA LEU A 80 -3.20 -11.81 4.98
C LEU A 80 -3.41 -10.79 3.86
N PHE A 81 -2.97 -9.57 4.12
CA PHE A 81 -2.94 -8.45 3.21
C PHE A 81 -1.47 -8.12 2.95
N ASN A 82 -0.99 -8.42 1.75
CA ASN A 82 0.36 -8.11 1.32
C ASN A 82 0.40 -6.69 0.77
N ILE A 83 1.35 -5.88 1.26
CA ILE A 83 1.57 -4.52 0.80
C ILE A 83 3.06 -4.29 0.57
N SER A 84 3.37 -3.48 -0.43
CA SER A 84 4.71 -2.96 -0.69
C SER A 84 4.73 -1.44 -0.53
N ALA A 85 5.81 -0.90 0.01
CA ALA A 85 6.00 0.54 0.14
C ALA A 85 7.39 0.96 -0.33
N ILE A 86 7.46 2.11 -0.98
CA ILE A 86 8.68 2.73 -1.51
C ILE A 86 8.55 4.25 -1.36
N ILE A 87 9.67 4.93 -1.11
CA ILE A 87 9.74 6.39 -1.11
C ILE A 87 10.34 6.82 -2.45
N ASN A 88 9.56 7.59 -3.21
CA ASN A 88 9.96 8.11 -4.51
C ASN A 88 9.71 9.62 -4.54
N ASP A 89 10.43 10.32 -5.42
CA ASP A 89 10.16 11.72 -5.70
C ASP A 89 8.92 11.85 -6.59
N ALA A 90 8.17 12.94 -6.43
CA ALA A 90 6.92 13.17 -7.17
C ALA A 90 7.11 13.15 -8.70
N SER A 91 8.32 13.49 -9.19
CA SER A 91 8.68 13.42 -10.61
C SER A 91 8.64 12.01 -11.18
N ASP A 92 8.89 10.98 -10.35
CA ASP A 92 8.91 9.57 -10.80
C ASP A 92 7.52 9.07 -11.20
N PHE A 93 6.47 9.72 -10.70
CA PHE A 93 5.08 9.36 -10.95
C PHE A 93 4.39 10.21 -12.02
N ALA A 94 5.05 11.24 -12.55
CA ALA A 94 4.49 12.06 -13.63
C ALA A 94 4.18 11.25 -14.90
N SER A 95 4.86 10.11 -15.08
CA SER A 95 4.64 9.16 -16.17
C SER A 95 3.44 8.22 -15.95
N LEU A 96 2.85 8.19 -14.75
CA LEU A 96 1.68 7.37 -14.42
C LEU A 96 0.34 8.08 -14.65
N ASP A 97 0.36 9.29 -15.22
CA ASP A 97 -0.87 10.03 -15.49
C ASP A 97 -1.79 9.24 -16.43
N GLY A 98 -3.06 9.07 -16.03
CA GLY A 98 -4.03 8.24 -16.73
C GLY A 98 -3.93 6.72 -16.50
N VAL A 99 -2.96 6.22 -15.73
CA VAL A 99 -2.82 4.79 -15.42
C VAL A 99 -3.61 4.43 -14.16
N SER A 100 -4.65 3.60 -14.29
CA SER A 100 -5.48 3.18 -13.14
C SER A 100 -4.78 2.21 -12.17
N ALA A 101 -3.82 1.43 -12.66
CA ALA A 101 -3.03 0.48 -11.87
C ALA A 101 -1.73 0.12 -12.63
N ILE A 102 -0.63 -0.06 -11.89
CA ILE A 102 0.66 -0.48 -12.44
C ILE A 102 1.23 -1.65 -11.63
N CYS A 103 1.75 -2.67 -12.31
CA CYS A 103 2.46 -3.77 -11.65
C CYS A 103 3.87 -3.32 -11.24
N TYR A 104 4.41 -3.85 -10.14
CA TYR A 104 5.76 -3.52 -9.69
C TYR A 104 6.82 -3.69 -10.80
N ARG A 105 6.74 -4.76 -11.60
CA ARG A 105 7.64 -5.00 -12.74
C ARG A 105 7.64 -3.84 -13.74
N ASP A 106 6.45 -3.35 -14.07
CA ASP A 106 6.28 -2.25 -15.03
C ASP A 106 6.75 -0.93 -14.40
N LEU A 107 6.50 -0.74 -13.10
CA LEU A 107 6.97 0.41 -12.33
C LEU A 107 8.50 0.53 -12.31
N VAL A 108 9.24 -0.58 -12.18
CA VAL A 108 10.71 -0.54 -12.14
C VAL A 108 11.38 -0.45 -13.51
N GLY A 109 10.61 -0.55 -14.61
CA GLY A 109 11.15 -0.49 -15.97
C GLY A 109 12.12 -1.62 -16.31
N GLN A 110 12.06 -2.76 -15.60
CA GLN A 110 12.89 -3.92 -15.91
C GLN A 110 12.40 -4.57 -17.22
N SER A 111 13.06 -4.23 -18.32
CA SER A 111 12.95 -5.00 -19.55
C SER A 111 13.50 -6.40 -19.30
N ILE A 112 12.73 -7.43 -19.66
CA ILE A 112 13.22 -8.79 -19.72
C ILE A 112 14.29 -8.78 -20.82
N LEU A 113 15.57 -8.75 -20.45
CA LEU A 113 16.61 -9.11 -21.42
C LEU A 113 16.27 -10.53 -21.90
N PRO A 114 16.18 -10.75 -23.22
CA PRO A 114 15.88 -12.08 -23.73
C PRO A 114 16.99 -13.02 -23.25
N GLN A 115 16.58 -14.06 -22.52
CA GLN A 115 17.46 -15.19 -22.20
C GLN A 115 17.99 -15.73 -23.53
N ARG A 116 19.31 -15.69 -23.69
CA ARG A 116 20.02 -16.09 -24.90
C ARG A 116 20.47 -17.54 -24.77
#